data_AF-A0A7X7BNA3-F1
#
_entry.id   AF-A0A7X7BNA3-F1
#
_cell.length_a   1.000
_cell.length_b   1.000
_cell.length_c   1.000
_cell.angle_alpha   90.00
_cell.angle_beta   90.00
_cell.angle_gamma   90.00
#
_symmetry.space_group_name_H-M   'P 1'
#
loop_
_entity.id
_entity.type
_entity.pdbx_description
1 polymer ?
#
loop_
_entity_poly.entity_id
_entity_poly.type
_entity_poly.pdbx_seq_one_letter_code
_entity_poly.pdbx_strand_id
1 'polypeptide(L)' 'MNEHYELNICGLRRSLKKVQVAPNLVIASFVMLGDTQMIEKCADALIEKMKVISGIDMLV' A
#
# COMPACT_ATOMS: atom_id res chain seq x y z
N MET A 1 7.02 -13.26 -18.86
CA MET A 1 6.14 -12.22 -18.28
C MET A 1 6.70 -11.89 -16.90
N ASN A 2 6.91 -10.62 -16.54
CA ASN A 2 7.53 -10.27 -15.26
C ASN A 2 6.60 -10.66 -14.09
N GLU A 3 7.04 -11.57 -13.22
CA GLU A 3 6.24 -12.16 -12.13
C GLU A 3 5.90 -11.15 -11.03
N HIS A 4 6.64 -10.05 -10.97
CA HIS A 4 6.47 -9.01 -9.97
C HIS A 4 6.01 -7.68 -10.59
N TYR A 5 5.38 -6.87 -9.74
CA TYR A 5 5.03 -5.47 -9.98
C TYR A 5 5.89 -4.59 -9.05
N GLU A 6 6.55 -3.57 -9.59
CA GLU A 6 7.32 -2.63 -8.78
C GLU A 6 6.42 -1.50 -8.27
N LEU A 7 6.19 -1.48 -6.96
CA LEU A 7 5.50 -0.40 -6.26
C LEU A 7 6.52 0.67 -5.86
N ASN A 8 6.27 1.92 -6.25
CA ASN A 8 6.96 3.10 -5.75
C ASN A 8 5.98 3.89 -4.86
N ILE A 9 6.24 3.99 -3.55
CA ILE A 9 5.33 4.63 -2.59
C ILE A 9 6.11 5.32 -1.46
N CYS A 10 5.76 6.57 -1.12
CA CYS A 10 6.43 7.35 -0.06
C CYS A 10 7.97 7.34 -0.11
N GLY A 11 8.54 7.36 -1.33
CA GLY A 11 9.99 7.29 -1.56
C GLY A 11 10.62 5.91 -1.36
N LEU A 12 9.81 4.86 -1.21
CA LEU A 12 10.22 3.46 -1.11
C LEU A 12 9.92 2.71 -2.40
N ARG A 13 10.72 1.66 -2.67
CA ARG A 13 10.47 0.68 -3.74
C ARG A 13 10.20 -0.69 -3.15
N ARG A 14 9.19 -1.39 -3.66
CA ARG A 14 8.83 -2.76 -3.27
C ARG A 14 8.48 -3.61 -4.49
N SER A 15 8.94 -4.86 -4.49
CA SER A 15 8.63 -5.82 -5.55
C SER A 15 7.49 -6.73 -5.10
N LEU A 16 6.29 -6.48 -5.60
CA LEU A 16 5.08 -7.19 -5.20
C LEU A 16 4.81 -8.36 -6.14
N LYS A 17 4.51 -9.53 -5.57
CA LYS A 17 4.17 -10.72 -6.37
C LYS A 17 2.84 -10.51 -7.09
N LYS A 18 2.76 -10.81 -8.38
CA LYS A 18 1.47 -10.83 -9.09
C LYS A 18 0.72 -12.12 -8.76
N VAL A 19 -0.55 -11.99 -8.38
CA VAL A 19 -1.42 -13.11 -8.00
C VAL A 19 -2.71 -13.04 -8.80
N GLN A 20 -3.07 -14.15 -9.45
CA GLN A 20 -4.36 -14.31 -10.13
C GLN A 20 -5.45 -14.54 -9.08
N VAL A 21 -6.47 -13.68 -9.07
CA VAL A 21 -7.58 -13.78 -8.10
C VAL A 21 -8.93 -14.12 -8.74
N ALA A 22 -9.04 -13.98 -10.07
CA ALA A 22 -10.16 -14.44 -10.89
C ALA A 22 -9.67 -14.66 -12.34
N PRO A 23 -10.37 -15.38 -13.23
CA PRO A 23 -9.84 -15.78 -14.56
C PRO A 23 -9.22 -14.67 -15.41
N ASN A 24 -9.76 -13.45 -15.35
CA ASN A 24 -9.28 -12.30 -16.13
C ASN A 24 -8.70 -11.16 -15.25
N LEU A 25 -8.35 -11.45 -13.99
CA LEU A 25 -7.86 -10.45 -13.03
C LEU A 25 -6.62 -10.93 -12.27
N VAL A 26 -5.52 -10.21 -12.48
CA VAL A 26 -4.26 -10.34 -11.75
C VAL A 26 -4.01 -9.06 -10.97
N ILE A 27 -3.68 -9.20 -9.69
CA ILE A 27 -3.34 -8.06 -8.81
C ILE A 27 -1.90 -8.18 -8.30
N ALA A 28 -1.31 -7.05 -7.95
CA ALA A 28 -0.07 -7.03 -7.16
C ALA A 28 -0.42 -7.31 -5.70
N SER A 29 0.11 -8.40 -5.15
CA SER A 29 -0.12 -8.80 -3.75
C SER A 29 0.68 -7.88 -2.83
N PHE A 30 -0.03 -6.99 -2.14
CA PHE A 30 0.52 -6.05 -1.20
C PHE A 30 0.36 -6.59 0.23
N VAL A 31 1.45 -7.12 0.80
CA VAL A 31 1.49 -7.64 2.17
C VAL A 31 2.24 -6.65 3.05
N MET A 32 1.54 -6.03 4.00
CA MET A 32 2.13 -5.03 4.89
C MET A 32 2.72 -5.63 6.17
N LEU A 33 2.23 -6.81 6.59
CA LEU A 33 2.65 -7.44 7.83
C LEU A 33 4.16 -7.75 7.81
N GLY A 34 4.90 -7.11 8.74
CA GLY A 34 6.35 -7.25 8.86
C GLY A 34 7.18 -6.17 8.14
N ASP A 35 6.56 -5.26 7.37
CA ASP A 35 7.25 -4.12 6.74
C ASP A 35 6.99 -2.81 7.49
N THR A 36 7.58 -2.70 8.69
CA THR A 36 7.43 -1.52 9.57
C THR A 36 7.82 -0.22 8.86
N GLN A 37 8.90 -0.22 8.08
CA GLN A 37 9.37 0.99 7.40
C GLN A 37 8.31 1.53 6.41
N MET A 38 7.69 0.64 5.65
CA MET A 38 6.65 1.04 4.70
C MET A 38 5.39 1.51 5.42
N ILE A 39 4.99 0.82 6.48
CA ILE A 39 3.81 1.17 7.28
C ILE A 39 3.96 2.59 7.84
N GLU A 40 5.04 2.87 8.57
CA GLU A 40 5.28 4.17 9.20
C GLU A 40 5.27 5.31 8.17
N LYS A 41 6.02 5.16 7.07
CA LYS A 41 6.06 6.20 6.02
C LYS A 41 4.71 6.42 5.32
N CYS A 42 3.91 5.36 5.18
CA CYS A 42 2.57 5.50 4.60
C CYS A 42 1.62 6.17 5.59
N ALA A 43 1.70 5.86 6.88
CA ALA A 43 0.91 6.51 7.92
C ALA A 43 1.21 8.02 7.99
N ASP A 44 2.48 8.42 7.99
CA ASP A 44 2.92 9.83 7.94
C ASP A 44 2.36 10.56 6.70
N ALA A 45 2.37 9.91 5.54
CA ALA A 45 1.83 10.52 4.33
C ALA A 45 0.29 10.60 4.33
N LEU A 46 -0.38 9.65 4.98
CA LEU A 46 -1.84 9.60 5.09
C LEU A 46 -2.35 10.66 6.07
N ILE A 47 -1.68 10.87 7.21
CA ILE A 47 -2.13 11.88 8.19
C ILE A 47 -2.15 13.29 7.59
N GLU A 48 -1.16 13.64 6.74
CA GLU A 48 -1.15 14.92 6.03
C GLU A 48 -2.37 15.11 5.13
N LYS A 49 -2.87 14.03 4.51
CA LYS A 49 -4.09 14.05 3.69
C LYS A 49 -5.35 14.10 4.54
N MET A 50 -5.32 13.56 5.75
CA MET A 50 -6.47 13.56 6.65
C MET A 50 -6.71 14.92 7.31
N LYS A 51 -5.71 15.81 7.38
CA LYS A 51 -5.83 17.14 8.02
C LYS A 51 -6.98 18.00 7.49
N VAL A 52 -7.42 17.78 6.24
CA VAL A 52 -8.54 18.53 5.64
C VAL A 52 -9.91 17.97 5.99
N ILE A 53 -9.96 16.79 6.63
CA ILE A 53 -11.18 16.12 7.04
C ILE A 53 -11.47 16.52 8.48
N SER A 54 -12.65 17.10 8.72
CA SER A 54 -13.12 17.45 10.05
C SER A 54 -14.06 16.37 10.59
N GLY A 55 -14.13 16.24 11.92
CA GLY A 55 -15.03 15.29 12.59
C GLY A 55 -14.62 13.82 12.47
N ILE A 56 -13.32 13.51 12.38
CA ILE A 56 -12.85 12.13 12.47
C ILE A 56 -12.70 11.76 13.95
N ASP A 57 -13.63 10.95 14.45
CA ASP A 57 -13.57 10.41 15.81
C ASP A 57 -12.86 9.06 15.89
N MET A 58 -12.89 8.27 14.80
CA MET A 58 -12.34 6.91 14.75
C MET A 58 -11.97 6.50 13.32
N LEU A 59 -10.90 5.70 13.17
CA LEU A 59 -10.57 4.97 11.95
C LEU A 59 -10.97 3.49 12.12
N VAL A 60 -11.59 2.91 11.09
CA VAL A 60 -12.02 1.51 11.03
C VAL A 60 -11.33 0.75 9.91
#